data_AF-A0A497AV77-F1
#
_entry.id   AF-A0A497AV77-F1
#
_cell.length_a   1.000
_cell.length_b   1.000
_cell.length_c   1.000
_cell.angle_alpha   90.00
_cell.angle_beta   90.00
_cell.angle_gamma   90.00
#
_symmetry.space_group_name_H-M   'P 1'
#
loop_
_entity.id
_entity.type
_entity.pdbx_description
1 polymer ?
#
loop_
_entity_poly.entity_id
_entity_poly.type
_entity_poly.pdbx_seq_one_letter_code
_entity_poly.pdbx_strand_id
1 'polypeptide(L)' 'MRGIQFVVDESGKRKAVIIDLEEWGEIWEDIYDILVSEARRNEPRVSWKALKAEMQEEERNSVEV' A
#
# COMPACT_ATOMS: atom_id res chain seq x y z
N MET A 1 17.61 -17.03 4.71
CA MET A 1 17.18 -16.06 3.68
C MET A 1 18.01 -14.82 3.91
N ARG A 2 18.72 -14.32 2.89
CA ARG A 2 19.45 -13.04 3.00
C ARG A 2 18.43 -11.90 3.03
N GLY A 3 18.82 -10.76 3.61
CA GLY A 3 17.94 -9.59 3.68
C GLY A 3 16.71 -9.73 4.59
N ILE A 4 16.55 -10.82 5.35
CA ILE A 4 15.40 -11.02 6.24
C ILE A 4 15.90 -11.34 7.65
N GLN A 5 15.50 -10.50 8.61
CA GLN A 5 15.81 -10.67 10.03
C GLN A 5 14.53 -10.68 10.84
N PHE A 6 14.39 -11.62 11.79
CA PHE A 6 13.21 -11.72 12.64
C PHE A 6 13.49 -11.18 14.03
N VAL A 7 12.56 -10.38 14.54
CA VAL A 7 12.49 -10.02 15.96
C VAL A 7 11.65 -11.08 16.66
N VAL A 8 12.25 -11.76 17.63
CA VAL A 8 11.61 -12.81 18.42
C VAL A 8 11.38 -12.35 19.86
N ASP A 9 10.31 -12.85 20.48
CA ASP A 9 10.09 -12.65 21.92
C ASP A 9 10.88 -13.65 22.77
N GLU A 10 10.73 -13.53 24.10
CA GLU A 10 11.41 -14.38 25.08
C GLU A 10 11.08 -15.88 24.94
N SER A 11 9.93 -16.21 24.34
CA SER A 11 9.54 -17.59 24.05
C SER A 11 10.10 -18.12 22.72
N GLY A 12 10.80 -17.27 21.96
CA GLY A 12 11.30 -17.58 20.62
C GLY A 12 10.25 -17.38 19.51
N LYS A 13 9.09 -16.80 19.81
CA LYS A 13 8.05 -16.55 18.81
C LYS A 13 8.38 -15.27 18.02
N ARG A 14 8.34 -15.37 16.69
CA ARG A 14 8.55 -14.22 15.79
C ARG A 14 7.41 -13.21 15.96
N LYS A 15 7.75 -11.95 16.23
CA LYS A 15 6.80 -10.83 16.40
C LYS A 15 6.92 -9.75 15.34
N ALA A 16 8.10 -9.57 14.77
CA ALA A 16 8.32 -8.62 13.68
C ALA A 16 9.42 -9.13 12.74
N VAL A 17 9.53 -8.47 11.60
CA VAL A 17 10.55 -8.74 10.59
C VAL A 17 11.15 -7.43 10.11
N ILE A 18 12.46 -7.42 9.90
CA ILE A 18 13.20 -6.38 9.18
C ILE A 18 13.55 -6.99 7.83
N ILE A 19 13.18 -6.29 6.76
CA ILE A 19 13.38 -6.72 5.38
C ILE A 19 14.26 -5.72 4.64
N ASP A 20 15.17 -6.23 3.83
CA ASP A 20 15.94 -5.47 2.86
C ASP A 20 15.06 -5.19 1.64
N LEU A 21 14.79 -3.92 1.37
CA LEU A 21 13.93 -3.51 0.25
C LEU A 21 14.67 -3.53 -1.09
N GLU A 22 16.01 -3.57 -1.12
CA GLU A 22 16.72 -3.78 -2.39
C GLU A 22 16.54 -5.20 -2.91
N GLU A 23 16.49 -6.20 -2.01
CA GLU A 23 16.30 -7.61 -2.37
C GLU A 23 14.82 -8.01 -2.39
N TRP A 24 13.98 -7.42 -1.54
CA TRP A 24 12.59 -7.87 -1.30
C TRP A 24 11.53 -6.78 -1.45
N GLY A 25 11.87 -5.62 -2.02
CA GLY A 25 10.98 -4.47 -2.14
C GLY A 25 9.68 -4.78 -2.89
N GLU A 26 9.75 -5.45 -4.03
CA GLU A 26 8.56 -5.79 -4.84
C GLU A 26 7.54 -6.64 -4.06
N ILE A 27 8.01 -7.64 -3.31
CA ILE A 27 7.13 -8.47 -2.48
C ILE A 27 6.54 -7.68 -1.32
N TRP A 28 7.31 -6.74 -0.76
CA TRP A 28 6.80 -5.87 0.30
C TRP A 28 5.71 -4.93 -0.22
N GLU A 29 5.86 -4.38 -1.44
CA GLU A 29 4.83 -3.56 -2.09
C GLU A 29 3.53 -4.35 -2.27
N ASP A 30 3.59 -5.58 -2.79
CA ASP A 30 2.40 -6.45 -2.92
C ASP A 30 1.68 -6.68 -1.58
N ILE A 31 2.44 -6.94 -0.51
CA ILE A 31 1.89 -7.12 0.84
C ILE A 31 1.21 -5.83 1.30
N TYR A 32 1.86 -4.69 1.10
CA TYR A 32 1.35 -3.40 1.53
C TYR A 32 0.09 -3.00 0.77
N ASP A 33 0.04 -3.22 -0.54
CA ASP A 33 -1.13 -2.94 -1.38
C ASP A 33 -2.37 -3.71 -0.92
N ILE A 34 -2.21 -4.99 -0.54
CA ILE A 34 -3.31 -5.80 0.01
C ILE A 34 -3.79 -5.22 1.35
N LEU A 35 -2.86 -4.84 2.24
CA LEU A 35 -3.22 -4.24 3.53
C LEU A 35 -3.97 -2.92 3.36
N VAL A 36 -3.54 -2.06 2.43
CA VAL A 36 -4.22 -0.80 2.10
C VAL A 36 -5.60 -1.09 1.52
N SER A 37 -5.72 -2.03 0.58
CA SER A 37 -6.99 -2.43 -0.01
C SER A 37 -7.99 -2.92 1.03
N GLU A 38 -7.58 -3.80 1.94
CA GLU A 38 -8.43 -4.31 3.02
C GLU A 38 -8.81 -3.21 4.02
N ALA A 39 -7.89 -2.31 4.37
CA ALA A 39 -8.19 -1.17 5.25
C ALA A 39 -9.28 -0.27 4.65
N ARG A 40 -9.31 -0.12 3.32
CA ARG A 40 -10.28 0.70 2.58
C ARG A 40 -11.56 -0.04 2.19
N ARG A 41 -11.72 -1.31 2.57
CA ARG A 41 -12.82 -2.17 2.08
C ARG A 41 -14.22 -1.61 2.33
N ASN A 42 -14.39 -0.83 3.41
CA ASN A 42 -15.67 -0.25 3.84
C ASN A 42 -15.81 1.24 3.50
N GLU A 43 -14.84 1.83 2.79
CA GLU A 43 -14.95 3.22 2.37
C GLU A 43 -16.13 3.40 1.38
N PRO A 44 -16.80 4.56 1.38
CA PRO A 44 -17.83 4.86 0.40
C PRO A 44 -17.29 4.72 -1.02
N ARG A 45 -18.05 4.00 -1.86
CA ARG A 45 -17.67 3.80 -3.26
C ARG A 45 -18.23 4.92 -4.12
N VAL A 46 -17.44 5.35 -5.09
CA VAL A 46 -17.88 6.25 -6.16
C VAL A 46 -18.07 5.46 -7.45
N SER A 47 -19.00 5.90 -8.29
CA SER A 47 -19.15 5.32 -9.63
C SER A 47 -17.96 5.72 -10.50
N TRP A 48 -17.54 4.84 -11.41
CA TRP A 48 -16.47 5.14 -12.38
C TRP A 48 -16.75 6.43 -13.18
N LYS A 49 -18.02 6.67 -13.54
CA LYS A 49 -18.42 7.88 -14.27
C LYS A 49 -18.18 9.15 -13.46
N ALA A 50 -18.51 9.13 -12.17
CA ALA A 50 -18.31 10.27 -11.27
C ALA A 50 -16.81 10.56 -11.08
N LEU A 51 -16.03 9.52 -10.77
CA LEU A 51 -14.58 9.63 -10.59
C LEU A 51 -13.88 10.18 -11.84
N LYS A 52 -14.24 9.66 -13.03
CA LYS A 52 -13.64 10.13 -14.28
C LYS A 52 -13.95 11.61 -14.58
N ALA A 53 -15.15 12.07 -14.23
CA ALA A 53 -15.52 13.47 -14.41
C ALA A 53 -14.75 14.39 -13.47
N GLU A 54 -14.55 13.96 -12.21
CA GLU A 54 -13.75 14.65 -11.21
C GLU A 54 -12.28 14.79 -11.65
N MET A 55 -11.65 13.69 -12.06
CA MET A 55 -10.25 13.71 -12.55
C MET A 55 -10.06 14.67 -13.74
N GLN A 56 -11.00 14.69 -14.69
CA GLN A 56 -10.94 15.59 -15.84
C GLN A 56 -11.08 17.07 -15.45
N GLU A 57 -11.80 17.34 -14.37
CA GLU A 57 -11.96 18.69 -13.84
C GLU A 57 -10.68 19.15 -13.11
N GLU A 58 -10.08 18.26 -12.31
CA GLU A 58 -8.79 18.51 -11.67
C GLU A 58 -7.68 18.79 -12.71
N GLU A 59 -7.64 18.02 -13.79
CA GLU A 59 -6.71 18.24 -14.90
C GLU A 59 -6.91 19.62 -15.55
N ARG A 60 -8.16 20.05 -15.80
CA ARG A 60 -8.46 21.37 -16.36
C ARG A 60 -8.01 22.50 -15.44
N ASN A 61 -8.32 22.39 -14.15
CA ASN A 61 -7.97 23.41 -13.16
C ASN A 61 -6.47 23.51 -12.92
N SER A 62 -5.72 22.42 -13.15
CA SER A 62 -4.26 22.40 -13.04
C SER A 62 -3.54 23.10 -14.21
N VAL A 63 -4.23 23.33 -15.33
CA VAL A 63 -3.68 23.95 -16.55
C VAL A 63 -4.01 25.45 -16.63
N GLU A 64 -5.02 25.92 -15.88
CA GLU A 64 -5.41 27.33 -15.82
C GLU A 64 -4.63 28.16 -14.77
N VAL A 65 -3.70 27.54 -14.03
CA VAL A 65 -2.84 28.18 -13.00
C VAL A 65 -1.42 28.39 -13.52
#